data_AF-A0A7J3VRW2-F1
#
_entry.id   AF-A0A7J3VRW2-F1
#
_cell.length_a   1.000
_cell.length_b   1.000
_cell.length_c   1.000
_cell.angle_alpha   90.00
_cell.angle_beta   90.00
_cell.angle_gamma   90.00
#
_symmetry.space_group_name_H-M   'P 1'
#
loop_
_entity.id
_entity.type
_entity.pdbx_description
1 polymer ?
#
loop_
_entity_poly.entity_id
_entity_poly.type
_entity_poly.pdbx_seq_one_letter_code
_entity_poly.pdbx_strand_id
1 'polypeptide(L)'
;MTHDSIGKYLKDVVVKHDSPTVDVADVLKSSGADVVVNFLPVGSESATKWYVEQALMAGTGFVNGIPVFIAREKRWQEVFAKRNIPLIGDDVKSQVGATILHRVLTKLFVDRGVKIERSYQLNFGGNTDFLNMLERERLQSKKISKTQAVTSLIPYELSPDRIHIGPSDYVPWLEDRKWAYIRIEGSSFGNAPLNVEVKLEVWDSPNSAGVVIDAVRCIKIARDRGVGGVLEGPSAYFMKSPPRQHPDDVARRMVEDFIAGKT
;
A
#
# COMPACT_ATOMS: atom_id res chain seq x y z
N MET A 1 21.26 0.00 -13.62
CA MET A 1 21.48 0.53 -12.26
C MET A 1 20.36 -0.02 -11.41
N THR A 2 20.63 -0.41 -10.17
CA THR A 2 19.61 -0.95 -9.25
C THR A 2 19.28 0.03 -8.12
N HIS A 3 19.95 1.18 -8.08
CA HIS A 3 19.88 2.20 -7.02
C HIS A 3 19.83 1.56 -5.62
N ASP A 4 18.82 1.89 -4.82
CA ASP A 4 18.60 1.44 -3.44
C ASP A 4 17.66 0.21 -3.31
N SER A 5 17.30 -0.42 -4.43
CA SER A 5 16.31 -1.50 -4.45
C SER A 5 16.78 -2.82 -3.84
N ILE A 6 18.08 -3.06 -3.74
CA ILE A 6 18.63 -4.29 -3.13
C ILE A 6 19.06 -3.98 -1.69
N GLY A 7 18.15 -4.26 -0.75
CA GLY A 7 18.39 -4.14 0.70
C GLY A 7 19.35 -5.19 1.25
N LYS A 8 19.69 -5.09 2.54
CA LYS A 8 20.69 -5.96 3.19
C LYS A 8 20.36 -7.44 3.00
N TYR A 9 19.11 -7.82 3.26
CA TYR A 9 18.65 -9.21 3.20
C TYR A 9 18.38 -9.73 1.78
N LEU A 10 18.25 -8.84 0.79
CA LEU A 10 18.06 -9.25 -0.61
C LEU A 10 19.39 -9.49 -1.34
N LYS A 11 20.52 -8.98 -0.84
CA LYS A 11 21.84 -9.14 -1.47
C LYS A 11 22.24 -10.61 -1.67
N ASP A 12 21.87 -11.47 -0.73
CA ASP A 12 22.22 -12.89 -0.76
C ASP A 12 21.23 -13.74 -1.57
N VAL A 13 20.10 -13.14 -2.00
CA VAL A 13 19.02 -13.82 -2.73
C VAL A 13 18.96 -13.36 -4.19
N VAL A 14 19.32 -12.10 -4.46
CA VAL A 14 19.19 -11.48 -5.78
C VAL A 14 20.57 -11.28 -6.40
N VAL A 15 20.83 -11.98 -7.49
CA VAL A 15 22.02 -11.76 -8.31
C VAL A 15 21.72 -10.66 -9.33
N LYS A 16 22.45 -9.55 -9.23
CA LYS A 16 22.35 -8.46 -10.20
C LYS A 16 22.88 -8.93 -11.56
N HIS A 17 22.08 -8.75 -12.61
CA HIS A 17 22.52 -9.00 -13.98
C HIS A 17 23.67 -8.06 -14.38
N ASP A 18 24.63 -8.55 -15.15
CA ASP A 18 25.86 -7.83 -15.55
C ASP A 18 25.63 -6.75 -16.62
N SER A 19 24.54 -6.90 -17.38
CA SER A 19 24.18 -5.96 -18.44
C SER A 19 24.02 -4.51 -17.95
N PRO A 20 24.40 -3.53 -18.79
CA PRO A 20 24.20 -2.12 -18.46
C PRO A 20 22.71 -1.77 -18.35
N THR A 21 22.42 -0.65 -17.69
CA THR A 21 21.06 -0.10 -17.69
C THR A 21 20.67 0.26 -19.12
N VAL A 22 19.49 -0.17 -19.56
CA VAL A 22 18.88 0.33 -20.79
C VAL A 22 18.42 1.78 -20.62
N ASP A 23 18.21 2.48 -21.73
CA ASP A 23 17.42 3.71 -21.73
C ASP A 23 15.94 3.35 -21.50
N VAL A 24 15.50 3.48 -20.25
CA VAL A 24 14.16 3.08 -19.85
C VAL A 24 13.10 3.94 -20.53
N ALA A 25 13.35 5.25 -20.71
CA ALA A 25 12.38 6.13 -21.35
C ALA A 25 12.16 5.73 -22.83
N ASP A 26 13.23 5.39 -23.54
CA ASP A 26 13.13 4.97 -24.94
C ASP A 26 12.54 3.56 -25.09
N VAL A 27 12.83 2.64 -24.17
CA VAL A 27 12.15 1.32 -24.11
C VAL A 27 10.64 1.50 -23.88
N LEU A 28 10.24 2.36 -22.94
CA LEU A 28 8.82 2.64 -22.68
C LEU A 28 8.12 3.22 -23.90
N LYS A 29 8.74 4.21 -24.59
CA LYS A 29 8.19 4.79 -25.82
C LYS A 29 8.07 3.75 -26.94
N SER A 30 9.15 3.01 -27.22
CA SER A 30 9.19 2.05 -28.33
C SER A 30 8.27 0.84 -28.13
N SER A 31 8.03 0.45 -26.88
CA SER A 31 7.04 -0.60 -26.54
C SER A 31 5.59 -0.16 -26.71
N GLY A 32 5.31 1.15 -26.82
CA GLY A 32 3.95 1.69 -26.82
C GLY A 32 3.23 1.55 -25.48
N ALA A 33 3.98 1.47 -24.36
CA ALA A 33 3.40 1.25 -23.04
C ALA A 33 2.46 2.39 -22.63
N ASP A 34 1.25 2.03 -22.17
CA ASP A 34 0.32 3.03 -21.64
C ASP A 34 0.57 3.36 -20.17
N VAL A 35 0.98 2.35 -19.40
CA VAL A 35 1.05 2.40 -17.94
C VAL A 35 2.30 1.71 -17.45
N VAL A 36 3.01 2.36 -16.53
CA VAL A 36 4.07 1.75 -15.73
C VAL A 36 3.53 1.44 -14.35
N VAL A 37 3.75 0.22 -13.88
CA VAL A 37 3.37 -0.22 -12.53
C VAL A 37 4.64 -0.45 -11.70
N ASN A 38 4.77 0.27 -10.60
CA ASN A 38 5.91 0.16 -9.70
C ASN A 38 5.66 -0.90 -8.61
N PHE A 39 6.44 -1.98 -8.63
CA PHE A 39 6.54 -3.01 -7.58
C PHE A 39 7.97 -3.22 -7.10
N LEU A 40 8.78 -2.17 -7.09
CA LEU A 40 10.11 -2.26 -6.51
C LEU A 40 10.05 -2.68 -5.03
N PRO A 41 11.11 -3.27 -4.48
CA PRO A 41 11.17 -3.61 -3.06
C PRO A 41 10.91 -2.41 -2.15
N VAL A 42 10.31 -2.64 -0.99
CA VAL A 42 10.06 -1.58 0.00
C VAL A 42 11.38 -0.90 0.41
N GLY A 43 11.37 0.43 0.46
CA GLY A 43 12.57 1.26 0.72
C GLY A 43 13.32 1.68 -0.53
N SER A 44 12.85 1.32 -1.74
CA SER A 44 13.41 1.75 -3.03
C SER A 44 13.07 3.21 -3.37
N GLU A 45 13.50 4.17 -2.57
CA GLU A 45 13.11 5.58 -2.72
C GLU A 45 13.74 6.23 -3.95
N SER A 46 15.07 6.18 -4.08
CA SER A 46 15.80 6.76 -5.20
C SER A 46 15.50 6.02 -6.50
N ALA A 47 15.37 4.68 -6.47
CA ALA A 47 14.92 3.93 -7.65
C ALA A 47 13.53 4.37 -8.09
N THR A 48 12.56 4.47 -7.16
CA THR A 48 11.18 4.85 -7.52
C THR A 48 11.14 6.25 -8.13
N LYS A 49 11.80 7.23 -7.51
CA LYS A 49 11.88 8.59 -8.04
C LYS A 49 12.54 8.63 -9.41
N TRP A 50 13.59 7.83 -9.63
CA TRP A 50 14.22 7.70 -10.94
C TRP A 50 13.28 7.10 -12.00
N TYR A 51 12.58 6.00 -11.70
CA TYR A 51 11.60 5.39 -12.62
C TYR A 51 10.40 6.29 -12.90
N VAL A 52 9.97 7.10 -11.93
CA VAL A 52 8.96 8.14 -12.14
C VAL A 52 9.43 9.15 -13.18
N GLU A 53 10.69 9.60 -13.13
CA GLU A 53 11.25 10.50 -14.14
C GLU A 53 11.30 9.85 -15.52
N GLN A 54 11.68 8.56 -15.60
CA GLN A 54 11.69 7.82 -16.87
C GLN A 54 10.27 7.71 -17.47
N ALA A 55 9.27 7.41 -16.65
CA ALA A 55 7.87 7.37 -17.07
C ALA A 55 7.37 8.73 -17.56
N LEU A 56 7.74 9.82 -16.87
CA LEU A 56 7.40 11.19 -17.27
C LEU A 56 8.08 11.63 -18.57
N MET A 57 9.28 11.13 -18.86
CA MET A 57 9.97 11.36 -20.14
C MET A 57 9.33 10.55 -21.29
N ALA A 58 8.80 9.38 -20.99
CA ALA A 58 8.10 8.53 -21.96
C ALA A 58 6.63 8.91 -22.18
N GLY A 59 6.04 9.74 -21.32
CA GLY A 59 4.63 10.11 -21.40
C GLY A 59 3.68 9.00 -20.93
N THR A 60 4.17 8.08 -20.10
CA THR A 60 3.40 6.92 -19.64
C THR A 60 2.71 7.22 -18.31
N GLY A 61 1.45 6.80 -18.16
CA GLY A 61 0.77 6.87 -16.87
C GLY A 61 1.47 6.00 -15.82
N PHE A 62 1.29 6.31 -14.54
CA PHE A 62 2.06 5.65 -13.47
C PHE A 62 1.16 5.15 -12.32
N VAL A 63 1.37 3.91 -11.91
CA VAL A 63 0.75 3.31 -10.73
C VAL A 63 1.85 2.99 -9.71
N ASN A 64 1.82 3.66 -8.57
CA ASN A 64 2.81 3.45 -7.51
C ASN A 64 2.31 2.45 -6.45
N GLY A 65 2.71 1.19 -6.60
CA GLY A 65 2.25 0.10 -5.72
C GLY A 65 2.97 0.01 -4.36
N ILE A 66 3.99 0.83 -4.11
CA ILE A 66 4.89 0.69 -2.96
C ILE A 66 4.80 1.92 -2.03
N PRO A 67 5.25 1.83 -0.77
CA PRO A 67 5.13 2.91 0.23
C PRO A 67 6.25 3.96 0.11
N VAL A 68 6.53 4.40 -1.11
CA VAL A 68 7.35 5.59 -1.39
C VAL A 68 6.38 6.69 -1.80
N PHE A 69 6.45 7.87 -1.18
CA PHE A 69 5.49 8.93 -1.47
C PHE A 69 5.78 9.58 -2.82
N ILE A 70 4.83 9.44 -3.75
CA ILE A 70 4.84 10.08 -5.07
C ILE A 70 3.52 10.82 -5.23
N ALA A 71 2.39 10.11 -5.28
CA ALA A 71 1.08 10.75 -5.39
C ALA A 71 0.76 11.65 -4.19
N ARG A 72 1.26 11.32 -3.00
CA ARG A 72 1.05 12.14 -1.80
C ARG A 72 1.89 13.43 -1.78
N GLU A 73 3.02 13.47 -2.50
CA GLU A 73 3.91 14.65 -2.49
C GLU A 73 3.44 15.72 -3.48
N LYS A 74 3.26 16.95 -2.98
CA LYS A 74 2.80 18.10 -3.79
C LYS A 74 3.67 18.34 -5.03
N ARG A 75 4.99 18.19 -4.91
CA ARG A 75 5.92 18.35 -6.03
C ARG A 75 5.57 17.45 -7.22
N TRP A 76 5.33 16.17 -6.95
CA TRP A 76 5.00 15.20 -7.99
C TRP A 76 3.59 15.42 -8.53
N GLN A 77 2.62 15.73 -7.66
CA GLN A 77 1.26 16.10 -8.11
C GLN A 77 1.30 17.21 -9.16
N GLU A 78 2.06 18.28 -8.92
CA GLU A 78 2.20 19.39 -9.85
C GLU A 78 2.88 18.99 -11.16
N VAL A 79 3.92 18.14 -11.11
CA VAL A 79 4.64 17.69 -12.31
C VAL A 79 3.76 16.82 -13.20
N PHE A 80 3.06 15.85 -12.62
CA PHE A 80 2.14 14.96 -13.37
C PHE A 80 0.97 15.76 -13.97
N ALA A 81 0.42 16.73 -13.22
CA ALA A 81 -0.63 17.61 -13.72
C ALA A 81 -0.15 18.49 -14.89
N LYS A 82 1.02 19.15 -14.74
CA LYS A 82 1.59 20.01 -15.80
C LYS A 82 1.91 19.26 -17.09
N ARG A 83 2.32 18.00 -17.00
CA ARG A 83 2.61 17.15 -18.16
C ARG A 83 1.38 16.44 -18.72
N ASN A 84 0.22 16.60 -18.09
CA ASN A 84 -1.01 15.89 -18.41
C ASN A 84 -0.84 14.35 -18.43
N ILE A 85 -0.11 13.81 -17.44
CA ILE A 85 0.13 12.37 -17.30
C ILE A 85 -0.60 11.88 -16.04
N PRO A 86 -1.43 10.83 -16.13
CA PRO A 86 -2.16 10.33 -14.97
C PRO A 86 -1.29 9.53 -13.99
N LEU A 87 -1.61 9.65 -12.70
CA LEU A 87 -0.93 9.01 -11.57
C LEU A 87 -1.94 8.42 -10.58
N ILE A 88 -1.69 7.19 -10.12
CA ILE A 88 -2.38 6.58 -8.98
C ILE A 88 -1.32 6.13 -7.96
N GLY A 89 -1.49 6.49 -6.69
CA GLY A 89 -0.57 6.11 -5.61
C GLY A 89 -1.05 6.61 -4.24
N ASP A 90 -0.43 6.23 -3.12
CA ASP A 90 0.74 5.34 -2.99
C ASP A 90 0.45 4.14 -2.07
N ASP A 91 1.20 3.04 -2.24
CA ASP A 91 1.09 1.76 -1.49
C ASP A 91 -0.23 1.02 -1.73
N VAL A 92 -0.24 0.01 -2.59
CA VAL A 92 -1.49 -0.66 -3.01
C VAL A 92 -2.19 -1.37 -1.85
N LYS A 93 -3.53 -1.27 -1.81
CA LYS A 93 -4.37 -2.05 -0.89
C LYS A 93 -4.46 -3.50 -1.35
N SER A 94 -4.65 -4.38 -0.37
CA SER A 94 -5.10 -5.75 -0.61
C SER A 94 -6.63 -5.81 -0.51
N GLN A 95 -7.29 -6.77 -1.15
CA GLN A 95 -8.74 -6.97 -1.06
C GLN A 95 -9.15 -7.21 0.40
N VAL A 96 -8.54 -8.20 1.05
CA VAL A 96 -8.75 -8.49 2.49
C VAL A 96 -7.40 -8.69 3.15
N GLY A 97 -6.89 -7.65 3.79
CA GLY A 97 -5.65 -7.68 4.55
C GLY A 97 -5.89 -7.64 6.07
N ALA A 98 -4.83 -7.93 6.83
CA ALA A 98 -4.88 -7.90 8.28
C ALA A 98 -5.30 -6.53 8.84
N THR A 99 -4.83 -5.42 8.24
CA THR A 99 -5.16 -4.06 8.70
C THR A 99 -6.63 -3.71 8.52
N ILE A 100 -7.26 -4.06 7.38
CA ILE A 100 -8.69 -3.78 7.19
C ILE A 100 -9.56 -4.64 8.11
N LEU A 101 -9.19 -5.92 8.29
CA LEU A 101 -9.90 -6.81 9.22
C LEU A 101 -9.81 -6.29 10.67
N HIS A 102 -8.62 -5.89 11.11
CA HIS A 102 -8.43 -5.30 12.43
C HIS A 102 -9.26 -4.02 12.61
N ARG A 103 -9.24 -3.11 11.63
CA ARG A 103 -10.07 -1.88 11.64
C ARG A 103 -11.57 -2.18 11.79
N VAL A 104 -12.09 -3.15 11.05
CA VAL A 104 -13.51 -3.56 11.13
C VAL A 104 -13.85 -4.08 12.52
N LEU A 105 -13.00 -4.94 13.10
CA LEU A 105 -13.20 -5.47 14.45
C LEU A 105 -13.09 -4.38 15.53
N THR A 106 -12.09 -3.50 15.42
CA THR A 106 -11.93 -2.34 16.31
C THR A 106 -13.16 -1.43 16.27
N LYS A 107 -13.65 -1.11 15.06
CA LYS A 107 -14.86 -0.32 14.89
C LYS A 107 -16.08 -1.02 15.51
N LEU A 108 -16.23 -2.33 15.31
CA LEU A 108 -17.31 -3.09 15.92
C LEU A 108 -17.29 -2.99 17.45
N PHE A 109 -16.12 -3.10 18.09
CA PHE A 109 -15.99 -2.95 19.54
C PHE A 109 -16.44 -1.56 19.99
N VAL A 110 -15.91 -0.51 19.33
CA VAL A 110 -16.22 0.89 19.65
C VAL A 110 -17.71 1.20 19.45
N ASP A 111 -18.28 0.80 18.31
CA ASP A 111 -19.69 1.05 17.97
C ASP A 111 -20.67 0.33 18.91
N ARG A 112 -20.23 -0.77 19.55
CA ARG A 112 -21.03 -1.54 20.52
C ARG A 112 -20.73 -1.19 21.98
N GLY A 113 -19.95 -0.13 22.22
CA GLY A 113 -19.63 0.34 23.58
C GLY A 113 -18.67 -0.57 24.34
N VAL A 114 -17.92 -1.44 23.65
CA VAL A 114 -16.89 -2.28 24.25
C VAL A 114 -15.58 -1.48 24.29
N LYS A 115 -15.05 -1.27 25.50
CA LYS A 115 -13.78 -0.56 25.68
C LYS A 115 -12.63 -1.49 25.35
N ILE A 116 -11.82 -1.17 24.36
CA ILE A 116 -10.59 -1.88 23.99
C ILE A 116 -9.53 -1.54 25.04
N GLU A 117 -9.01 -2.57 25.70
CA GLU A 117 -7.99 -2.45 26.72
C GLU A 117 -6.59 -2.70 26.16
N ARG A 118 -6.44 -3.61 25.19
CA ARG A 118 -5.17 -3.91 24.50
C ARG A 118 -5.41 -4.66 23.19
N SER A 119 -4.48 -4.54 22.26
CA SER A 119 -4.54 -5.26 20.99
C SER A 119 -3.15 -5.53 20.40
N TYR A 120 -3.03 -6.65 19.69
CA TYR A 120 -1.90 -6.86 18.78
C TYR A 120 -2.34 -7.34 17.40
N GLN A 121 -1.48 -7.09 16.42
CA GLN A 121 -1.52 -7.67 15.09
C GLN A 121 -0.11 -8.08 14.68
N LEU A 122 0.13 -9.39 14.70
CA LEU A 122 1.38 -10.02 14.28
C LEU A 122 1.23 -10.45 12.83
N ASN A 123 2.17 -10.09 11.95
CA ASN A 123 2.12 -10.46 10.53
C ASN A 123 3.43 -11.15 10.12
N PHE A 124 3.37 -12.30 9.47
CA PHE A 124 4.56 -12.99 8.95
C PHE A 124 4.25 -13.70 7.63
N GLY A 125 5.29 -13.95 6.84
CA GLY A 125 5.19 -14.53 5.49
C GLY A 125 6.55 -15.03 5.00
N GLY A 126 6.57 -15.64 3.82
CA GLY A 126 7.75 -16.33 3.28
C GLY A 126 8.35 -15.71 2.00
N ASN A 127 7.79 -14.62 1.50
CA ASN A 127 8.24 -13.99 0.26
C ASN A 127 9.36 -12.95 0.51
N THR A 128 9.94 -12.46 -0.58
CA THR A 128 11.05 -11.49 -0.54
C THR A 128 10.63 -10.12 0.02
N ASP A 129 9.35 -9.74 -0.03
CA ASP A 129 8.86 -8.54 0.66
C ASP A 129 8.98 -8.70 2.19
N PHE A 130 8.53 -9.83 2.75
CA PHE A 130 8.70 -10.13 4.17
C PHE A 130 10.16 -10.23 4.60
N LEU A 131 11.01 -10.84 3.76
CA LEU A 131 12.45 -10.91 4.01
C LEU A 131 13.08 -9.50 4.05
N ASN A 132 12.74 -8.64 3.09
CA ASN A 132 13.18 -7.26 3.06
C ASN A 132 12.63 -6.44 4.25
N MET A 133 11.45 -6.79 4.75
CA MET A 133 10.86 -6.20 5.95
C MET A 133 11.54 -6.66 7.25
N LEU A 134 12.46 -7.63 7.28
CA LEU A 134 13.27 -7.88 8.49
C LEU A 134 14.23 -6.71 8.79
N GLU A 135 14.51 -5.86 7.81
CA GLU A 135 15.31 -4.64 7.97
C GLU A 135 14.50 -3.55 8.69
N ARG A 136 14.47 -3.63 10.03
CA ARG A 136 13.68 -2.74 10.91
C ARG A 136 13.93 -1.25 10.66
N GLU A 137 15.13 -0.87 10.22
CA GLU A 137 15.47 0.52 9.87
C GLU A 137 14.59 1.06 8.73
N ARG A 138 14.21 0.20 7.77
CA ARG A 138 13.34 0.56 6.63
C ARG A 138 11.85 0.60 6.99
N LEU A 139 11.46 0.24 8.22
CA LEU A 139 10.08 -0.01 8.61
C LEU A 139 9.41 1.04 9.50
N GLN A 140 10.15 2.03 10.00
CA GLN A 140 9.61 2.99 10.97
C GLN A 140 8.31 3.64 10.48
N SER A 141 8.28 4.08 9.23
CA SER A 141 7.10 4.69 8.60
C SER A 141 5.92 3.73 8.47
N LYS A 142 6.14 2.45 8.13
CA LYS A 142 5.08 1.43 8.02
C LYS A 142 4.49 1.07 9.39
N LYS A 143 5.32 1.01 10.44
CA LYS A 143 4.84 0.72 11.81
C LYS A 143 3.92 1.83 12.29
N ILE A 144 4.35 3.08 12.13
CA ILE A 144 3.55 4.25 12.51
C ILE A 144 2.22 4.28 11.75
N SER A 145 2.24 4.12 10.42
CA SER A 145 1.02 4.20 9.60
C SER A 145 0.01 3.09 9.92
N LYS A 146 0.46 1.85 10.13
CA LYS A 146 -0.41 0.73 10.48
C LYS A 146 -1.01 0.87 11.87
N THR A 147 -0.22 1.31 12.85
CA THR A 147 -0.73 1.58 14.20
C THR A 147 -1.78 2.68 14.17
N GLN A 148 -1.49 3.81 13.50
CA GLN A 148 -2.42 4.93 13.37
C GLN A 148 -3.73 4.54 12.69
N ALA A 149 -3.68 3.67 11.66
CA ALA A 149 -4.88 3.22 10.95
C ALA A 149 -5.89 2.49 11.85
N VAL A 150 -5.44 1.90 12.96
CA VAL A 150 -6.29 1.24 13.96
C VAL A 150 -6.61 2.17 15.13
N THR A 151 -5.61 2.86 15.70
CA THR A 151 -5.82 3.74 16.86
C THR A 151 -6.70 4.94 16.55
N SER A 152 -6.72 5.43 15.31
CA SER A 152 -7.58 6.55 14.92
C SER A 152 -9.08 6.25 15.04
N LEU A 153 -9.47 4.97 15.16
CA LEU A 153 -10.86 4.56 15.35
C LEU A 153 -11.25 4.50 16.84
N ILE A 154 -10.27 4.55 17.75
CA ILE A 154 -10.47 4.45 19.18
C ILE A 154 -10.64 5.89 19.72
N PRO A 155 -11.79 6.26 20.29
CA PRO A 155 -12.09 7.65 20.69
C PRO A 155 -11.42 8.07 22.00
N TYR A 156 -10.50 7.26 22.53
CA TYR A 156 -9.76 7.48 23.77
C TYR A 156 -8.31 7.06 23.59
N GLU A 157 -7.44 7.59 24.44
CA GLU A 157 -6.02 7.27 24.41
C GLU A 157 -5.78 5.83 24.88
N LEU A 158 -5.05 5.07 24.06
CA LEU A 158 -4.56 3.74 24.38
C LEU A 158 -3.05 3.84 24.53
N SER A 159 -2.53 3.43 25.68
CA SER A 159 -1.10 3.51 25.97
C SER A 159 -0.28 2.73 24.92
N PRO A 160 0.89 3.24 24.46
CA PRO A 160 1.67 2.61 23.39
C PRO A 160 2.13 1.17 23.69
N ASP A 161 2.27 0.79 24.95
CA ASP A 161 2.59 -0.57 25.41
C ASP A 161 1.41 -1.55 25.27
N ARG A 162 0.19 -1.03 25.08
CA ARG A 162 -1.02 -1.83 24.92
C ARG A 162 -1.44 -2.04 23.46
N ILE A 163 -0.64 -1.54 22.52
CA ILE A 163 -0.84 -1.78 21.09
C ILE A 163 0.43 -2.22 20.38
N HIS A 164 0.35 -3.34 19.67
CA HIS A 164 1.50 -3.86 18.92
C HIS A 164 1.09 -4.28 17.51
N ILE A 165 1.46 -3.48 16.51
CA ILE A 165 1.12 -3.74 15.10
C ILE A 165 2.39 -3.66 14.25
N GLY A 166 2.73 -4.72 13.53
CA GLY A 166 3.90 -4.73 12.68
C GLY A 166 4.17 -6.07 11.99
N PRO A 167 5.14 -6.11 11.06
CA PRO A 167 5.74 -7.37 10.65
C PRO A 167 6.46 -7.99 11.85
N SER A 168 6.28 -9.30 11.99
CA SER A 168 6.74 -10.07 13.14
C SER A 168 7.91 -10.95 12.77
N ASP A 169 7.82 -11.65 11.63
CA ASP A 169 8.85 -12.62 11.24
C ASP A 169 8.82 -13.00 9.74
N TYR A 170 9.84 -13.76 9.33
CA TYR A 170 9.98 -14.39 8.02
C TYR A 170 9.98 -15.91 8.19
N VAL A 171 9.05 -16.59 7.51
CA VAL A 171 8.90 -18.05 7.58
C VAL A 171 9.00 -18.62 6.16
N PRO A 172 10.16 -19.16 5.73
CA PRO A 172 10.44 -19.44 4.33
C PRO A 172 9.41 -20.33 3.62
N TRP A 173 8.93 -21.38 4.29
CA TRP A 173 7.99 -22.35 3.71
C TRP A 173 6.59 -21.79 3.50
N LEU A 174 6.27 -20.59 4.01
CA LEU A 174 5.02 -19.92 3.68
C LEU A 174 5.00 -19.42 2.23
N GLU A 175 6.16 -19.26 1.58
CA GLU A 175 6.26 -18.70 0.23
C GLU A 175 5.48 -17.37 0.15
N ASP A 176 4.57 -17.19 -0.82
CA ASP A 176 3.76 -15.97 -0.92
C ASP A 176 2.57 -15.92 0.06
N ARG A 177 2.39 -16.95 0.90
CA ARG A 177 1.38 -16.88 1.97
C ARG A 177 1.82 -15.91 3.04
N LYS A 178 0.81 -15.25 3.59
CA LYS A 178 0.92 -14.33 4.71
C LYS A 178 -0.11 -14.70 5.76
N TRP A 179 0.38 -14.85 6.97
CA TRP A 179 -0.43 -15.09 8.13
C TRP A 179 -0.47 -13.85 9.00
N ALA A 180 -1.64 -13.57 9.56
CA ALA A 180 -1.79 -12.56 10.58
C ALA A 180 -2.58 -13.10 11.77
N TYR A 181 -2.03 -12.86 12.96
CA TYR A 181 -2.71 -13.10 14.23
C TYR A 181 -3.11 -11.76 14.82
N ILE A 182 -4.42 -11.56 14.97
CA ILE A 182 -5.00 -10.36 15.57
C ILE A 182 -5.63 -10.77 16.88
N ARG A 183 -5.34 -10.03 17.95
CA ARG A 183 -6.00 -10.19 19.24
C ARG A 183 -6.47 -8.84 19.73
N ILE A 184 -7.75 -8.75 20.07
CA ILE A 184 -8.36 -7.56 20.69
C ILE A 184 -8.95 -8.01 22.01
N GLU A 185 -8.53 -7.37 23.09
CA GLU A 185 -9.09 -7.57 24.42
C GLU A 185 -9.79 -6.29 24.87
N GLY A 186 -11.01 -6.45 25.38
CA GLY A 186 -11.79 -5.34 25.87
C GLY A 186 -12.68 -5.69 27.06
N SER A 187 -13.33 -4.66 27.58
CA SER A 187 -14.25 -4.72 28.70
C SER A 187 -15.64 -4.32 28.21
N SER A 188 -16.62 -5.21 28.42
CA SER A 188 -18.02 -5.01 28.09
C SER A 188 -18.84 -4.59 29.33
N PHE A 189 -20.17 -4.73 29.28
CA PHE A 189 -21.05 -4.37 30.38
C PHE A 189 -20.62 -5.02 31.70
N GLY A 190 -20.63 -4.24 32.79
CA GLY A 190 -20.20 -4.72 34.11
C GLY A 190 -18.70 -5.06 34.21
N ASN A 191 -17.86 -4.49 33.32
CA ASN A 191 -16.44 -4.83 33.18
C ASN A 191 -16.17 -6.30 32.86
N ALA A 192 -17.16 -7.00 32.28
CA ALA A 192 -16.97 -8.39 31.87
C ALA A 192 -15.97 -8.45 30.69
N PRO A 193 -14.93 -9.30 30.76
CA PRO A 193 -13.92 -9.39 29.71
C PRO A 193 -14.53 -9.93 28.41
N LEU A 194 -14.17 -9.30 27.29
CA LEU A 194 -14.56 -9.70 25.95
C LEU A 194 -13.31 -9.72 25.07
N ASN A 195 -12.99 -10.90 24.54
CA ASN A 195 -11.78 -11.11 23.75
C ASN A 195 -12.15 -11.65 22.37
N VAL A 196 -11.44 -11.19 21.35
CA VAL A 196 -11.48 -11.74 20.00
C VAL A 196 -10.05 -12.07 19.57
N GLU A 197 -9.86 -13.28 19.06
CA GLU A 197 -8.62 -13.70 18.45
C GLU A 197 -8.91 -14.25 17.04
N VAL A 198 -8.12 -13.81 16.07
CA VAL A 198 -8.34 -14.11 14.66
C VAL A 198 -7.01 -14.52 14.03
N LYS A 199 -7.04 -15.65 13.32
CA LYS A 199 -6.03 -16.02 12.36
C LYS A 199 -6.55 -15.69 10.96
N LEU A 200 -5.83 -14.86 10.23
CA LEU A 200 -6.06 -14.59 8.82
C LEU A 200 -4.94 -15.24 8.00
N GLU A 201 -5.32 -16.06 7.02
CA GLU A 201 -4.39 -16.62 6.04
C GLU A 201 -4.77 -16.14 4.65
N VAL A 202 -3.81 -15.55 3.94
CA VAL A 202 -3.99 -15.06 2.57
C VAL A 202 -2.74 -15.35 1.75
N TRP A 203 -2.90 -15.36 0.42
CA TRP A 203 -1.79 -15.22 -0.52
C TRP A 203 -1.56 -13.73 -0.78
N ASP A 204 -0.38 -13.19 -0.43
CA ASP A 204 -0.19 -11.73 -0.35
C ASP A 204 -0.23 -11.06 -1.74
N SER A 205 0.43 -11.66 -2.74
CA SER A 205 0.52 -11.07 -4.08
C SER A 205 -0.83 -11.08 -4.80
N PRO A 206 -1.56 -12.21 -4.92
CA PRO A 206 -2.89 -12.24 -5.53
C PRO A 206 -3.91 -11.30 -4.86
N ASN A 207 -3.77 -11.09 -3.55
CA ASN A 207 -4.66 -10.23 -2.77
C ASN A 207 -4.57 -8.75 -3.18
N SER A 208 -3.51 -8.33 -3.89
CA SER A 208 -3.39 -7.00 -4.49
C SER A 208 -3.59 -6.98 -6.02
N ALA A 209 -3.37 -8.11 -6.70
CA ALA A 209 -3.38 -8.17 -8.17
C ALA A 209 -4.69 -7.64 -8.79
N GLY A 210 -5.83 -8.00 -8.22
CA GLY A 210 -7.14 -7.49 -8.69
C GLY A 210 -7.26 -5.97 -8.57
N VAL A 211 -6.78 -5.39 -7.47
CA VAL A 211 -6.80 -3.93 -7.23
C VAL A 211 -5.92 -3.21 -8.25
N VAL A 212 -4.78 -3.82 -8.61
CA VAL A 212 -3.81 -3.25 -9.55
C VAL A 212 -4.35 -3.27 -10.98
N ILE A 213 -5.07 -4.34 -11.37
CA ILE A 213 -5.76 -4.41 -12.66
C ILE A 213 -6.72 -3.23 -12.82
N ASP A 214 -7.51 -2.93 -11.80
CA ASP A 214 -8.44 -1.80 -11.86
C ASP A 214 -7.74 -0.44 -11.86
N ALA A 215 -6.63 -0.30 -11.13
CA ALA A 215 -5.79 0.90 -11.18
C ALA A 215 -5.21 1.14 -12.59
N VAL A 216 -4.67 0.10 -13.24
CA VAL A 216 -4.15 0.18 -14.62
C VAL A 216 -5.25 0.59 -15.60
N ARG A 217 -6.45 0.02 -15.46
CA ARG A 217 -7.61 0.37 -16.30
C ARG A 217 -8.04 1.82 -16.08
N CYS A 218 -8.04 2.31 -14.84
CA CYS A 218 -8.34 3.71 -14.54
C CYS A 218 -7.32 4.68 -15.16
N ILE A 219 -6.03 4.33 -15.13
CA ILE A 219 -4.99 5.10 -15.83
C ILE A 219 -5.29 5.15 -17.34
N LYS A 220 -5.62 4.00 -17.96
CA LYS A 220 -5.91 3.95 -19.39
C LYS A 220 -7.13 4.80 -19.76
N ILE A 221 -8.20 4.74 -18.96
CA ILE A 221 -9.37 5.62 -19.12
C ILE A 221 -8.99 7.10 -19.02
N ALA A 222 -8.16 7.47 -18.03
CA ALA A 222 -7.70 8.85 -17.90
C ALA A 222 -6.92 9.31 -19.14
N ARG A 223 -6.01 8.47 -19.65
CA ARG A 223 -5.26 8.74 -20.88
C ARG A 223 -6.19 8.94 -22.08
N ASP A 224 -7.18 8.06 -22.25
CA ASP A 224 -8.13 8.13 -23.36
C ASP A 224 -9.00 9.41 -23.32
N ARG A 225 -9.17 9.99 -22.13
CA ARG A 225 -9.90 11.25 -21.91
C ARG A 225 -9.00 12.48 -21.86
N GLY A 226 -7.68 12.32 -21.99
CA GLY A 226 -6.72 13.43 -21.84
C GLY A 226 -6.68 14.01 -20.43
N VAL A 227 -6.98 13.21 -19.40
CA VAL A 227 -6.94 13.59 -17.98
C VAL A 227 -5.60 13.18 -17.38
N GLY A 228 -4.86 14.16 -16.85
CA GLY A 228 -3.59 13.95 -16.16
C GLY A 228 -3.62 14.35 -14.68
N GLY A 229 -2.46 14.23 -14.02
CA GLY A 229 -2.33 14.44 -12.58
C GLY A 229 -2.78 13.24 -11.75
N VAL A 230 -2.90 13.43 -10.44
CA VAL A 230 -3.35 12.34 -9.55
C VAL A 230 -4.84 12.10 -9.70
N LEU A 231 -5.22 10.85 -9.97
CA LEU A 231 -6.61 10.43 -9.99
C LEU A 231 -7.07 10.22 -8.53
N GLU A 232 -7.74 11.22 -7.95
CA GLU A 232 -8.07 11.25 -6.52
C GLU A 232 -8.95 10.07 -6.08
N GLY A 233 -10.07 9.81 -6.79
CA GLY A 233 -10.97 8.70 -6.49
C GLY A 233 -10.26 7.34 -6.54
N PRO A 234 -9.65 6.96 -7.69
CA PRO A 234 -8.85 5.74 -7.80
C PRO A 234 -7.74 5.63 -6.75
N SER A 235 -7.01 6.71 -6.46
CA SER A 235 -5.96 6.69 -5.42
C SER A 235 -6.55 6.43 -4.04
N ALA A 236 -7.62 7.12 -3.67
CA ALA A 236 -8.28 6.95 -2.36
C ALA A 236 -8.83 5.53 -2.16
N TYR A 237 -9.36 4.93 -3.22
CA TYR A 237 -9.97 3.60 -3.12
C TYR A 237 -8.93 2.48 -3.18
N PHE A 238 -7.95 2.56 -4.08
CA PHE A 238 -6.99 1.47 -4.35
C PHE A 238 -5.71 1.54 -3.52
N MET A 239 -5.36 2.69 -2.95
CA MET A 239 -4.07 2.92 -2.30
C MET A 239 -4.23 3.20 -0.80
N LYS A 240 -3.26 2.80 0.02
CA LYS A 240 -3.26 2.98 1.48
C LYS A 240 -2.90 4.42 1.86
N SER A 241 -2.06 5.07 1.06
CA SER A 241 -1.56 6.43 1.29
C SER A 241 -1.94 7.39 0.15
N PRO A 242 -3.23 7.62 -0.10
CA PRO A 242 -3.66 8.60 -1.10
C PRO A 242 -3.29 10.04 -0.67
N PRO A 243 -3.34 11.02 -1.60
CA PRO A 243 -3.19 12.45 -1.26
C PRO A 243 -4.21 12.92 -0.23
N ARG A 244 -5.45 12.44 -0.36
CA ARG A 244 -6.57 12.70 0.55
C ARG A 244 -7.23 11.39 0.94
N GLN A 245 -7.39 11.19 2.25
CA GLN A 245 -8.10 10.03 2.78
C GLN A 245 -9.61 10.25 2.69
N HIS A 246 -10.32 9.21 2.28
CA HIS A 246 -11.78 9.17 2.21
C HIS A 246 -12.29 7.86 2.83
N PRO A 247 -13.51 7.84 3.41
CA PRO A 247 -14.17 6.58 3.73
C PRO A 247 -14.25 5.66 2.50
N ASP A 248 -14.06 4.35 2.68
CA ASP A 248 -13.95 3.42 1.54
C ASP A 248 -15.24 3.39 0.68
N ASP A 249 -16.42 3.63 1.24
CA ASP A 249 -17.68 3.72 0.49
C ASP A 249 -17.76 4.98 -0.38
N VAL A 250 -17.24 6.11 0.12
CA VAL A 250 -17.13 7.37 -0.61
C VAL A 250 -16.10 7.21 -1.74
N ALA A 251 -14.92 6.69 -1.42
CA ALA A 251 -13.85 6.46 -2.39
C ALA A 251 -14.30 5.50 -3.52
N ARG A 252 -15.08 4.47 -3.17
CA ARG A 252 -15.70 3.57 -4.17
C ARG A 252 -16.61 4.34 -5.12
N ARG A 253 -17.52 5.18 -4.61
CA ARG A 253 -18.41 6.01 -5.46
C ARG A 253 -17.61 6.93 -6.37
N MET A 254 -16.53 7.53 -5.88
CA MET A 254 -15.65 8.38 -6.69
C MET A 254 -15.01 7.60 -7.85
N VAL A 255 -14.65 6.32 -7.65
CA VAL A 255 -14.16 5.45 -8.73
C VAL A 255 -15.26 5.15 -9.74
N GLU A 256 -16.47 4.83 -9.30
CA GLU A 256 -17.61 4.57 -10.20
C GLU A 256 -17.97 5.81 -11.03
N ASP A 257 -18.00 6.99 -10.41
CA ASP A 257 -18.27 8.26 -11.10
C ASP A 257 -17.15 8.62 -12.09
N PHE A 258 -15.89 8.38 -11.71
CA PHE A 258 -14.75 8.49 -12.62
C PHE A 258 -14.89 7.53 -13.80
N ILE A 259 -15.17 6.25 -13.59
CA ILE A 259 -15.35 5.27 -14.68
C ILE A 259 -16.50 5.67 -15.60
N ALA A 260 -17.62 6.15 -15.03
CA ALA A 260 -18.78 6.60 -15.78
C ALA A 260 -18.58 7.93 -16.54
N GLY A 261 -17.48 8.65 -16.30
CA GLY A 261 -17.19 9.93 -16.97
C GLY A 261 -17.98 11.11 -16.43
N LYS A 262 -18.42 11.04 -15.16
CA LYS A 262 -19.10 12.16 -14.48
C LYS A 262 -18.12 13.17 -13.88
N THR A 263 -16.84 12.82 -13.82
CA THR A 263 -15.72 13.60 -13.27
C THR A 263 -14.46 13.32 -14.07
#